data_AF-A0A327NGV6-F1
#
_entry.id   AF-A0A327NGV6-F1
#
_cell.length_a   1.000
_cell.length_b   1.000
_cell.length_c   1.000
_cell.angle_alpha   90.00
_cell.angle_beta   90.00
_cell.angle_gamma   90.00
#
_symmetry.space_group_name_H-M   'P 1'
#
loop_
_entity.id
_entity.type
_entity.pdbx_description
1 polymer ?
#
loop_
_entity_poly.entity_id
_entity_poly.type
_entity_poly.pdbx_seq_one_letter_code
_entity_poly.pdbx_strand_id
1 'polypeptide(L)'
;MEFSDSGASSTNSTEPLILIDGVAVSSQAALNSINPNDIENMSFLKDASAAIYGARAAGGVVLVTTKRAKTGKTTIQYDGSVSQKVLGLQPHLINVQQFGQGLVDGTTNDYYGVAPTSFLWYRFGQLMLNPPASGYLDYTNNGTVSPANNPLNPGFGDVKDQTFFNTNWVDVLWGRLPLRSIT
;
A
#
# COMPACT_ATOMS: atom_id res chain seq x y z
N MET A 1 -11.34 3.61 13.40
CA MET A 1 -12.05 2.57 14.17
C MET A 1 -13.48 2.65 13.67
N GLU A 2 -13.85 1.74 12.78
CA GLU A 2 -15.18 1.68 12.18
C GLU A 2 -16.08 0.93 13.17
N PHE A 3 -17.15 1.58 13.61
CA PHE A 3 -18.11 0.98 14.53
C PHE A 3 -19.29 0.45 13.72
N SER A 4 -19.28 -0.84 13.42
CA SER A 4 -20.41 -1.58 12.86
C SER A 4 -21.12 -2.33 13.98
N ASP A 5 -22.20 -1.78 14.52
CA ASP A 5 -23.12 -2.54 15.38
C ASP A 5 -24.16 -3.20 14.46
N SER A 6 -24.38 -4.49 14.66
CA SER A 6 -25.21 -5.42 13.88
C SER A 6 -24.65 -5.90 12.52
N GLY A 7 -24.53 -7.23 12.43
CA GLY A 7 -24.14 -7.95 11.21
C GLY A 7 -25.06 -7.65 10.04
N ALA A 8 -24.49 -7.79 8.84
CA ALA A 8 -25.07 -7.48 7.54
C ALA A 8 -26.51 -7.99 7.36
N SER A 9 -27.51 -7.14 7.64
CA SER A 9 -28.81 -7.09 6.95
C SER A 9 -29.72 -6.00 7.54
N SER A 10 -29.63 -4.77 7.04
CA SER A 10 -30.81 -3.90 6.92
C SER A 10 -30.54 -2.80 5.88
N THR A 11 -31.19 -2.92 4.74
CA THR A 11 -31.27 -1.93 3.66
C THR A 11 -32.16 -0.73 4.00
N ASN A 12 -32.33 -0.43 5.28
CA ASN A 12 -32.96 0.79 5.77
C ASN A 12 -31.96 1.45 6.72
N SER A 13 -31.28 2.48 6.21
CA SER A 13 -30.37 3.33 6.97
C SER A 13 -31.17 4.11 8.01
N THR A 14 -31.48 3.48 9.14
CA THR A 14 -31.99 4.18 10.31
C THR A 14 -30.78 4.79 11.03
N GLU A 15 -30.23 5.85 10.44
CA GLU A 15 -29.09 6.58 11.03
C GLU A 15 -29.48 7.07 12.43
N PRO A 16 -28.66 6.79 13.46
CA PRO A 16 -28.93 7.27 14.80
C PRO A 16 -28.87 8.81 14.81
N LEU A 17 -29.74 9.43 15.58
CA LEU A 17 -29.72 10.88 15.74
C LEU A 17 -28.57 11.25 16.68
N ILE A 18 -27.64 12.07 16.20
CA ILE A 18 -26.51 12.55 17.00
C ILE A 18 -26.86 13.93 17.55
N LEU A 19 -26.75 14.09 18.87
CA LEU A 19 -26.92 15.38 19.55
C LEU A 19 -25.56 15.82 20.11
N ILE A 20 -25.09 16.99 19.68
CA ILE A 20 -23.91 17.65 20.23
C ILE A 20 -24.39 18.85 21.05
N ASP A 21 -24.18 18.82 22.37
CA ASP A 21 -24.58 19.91 23.28
C ASP A 21 -26.05 20.35 23.14
N GLY A 22 -26.93 19.40 22.80
CA GLY A 22 -28.37 19.62 22.62
C GLY A 22 -28.79 20.05 21.21
N VAL A 23 -27.83 20.26 20.29
CA VAL A 23 -28.12 20.53 18.87
C VAL A 23 -28.12 19.22 18.09
N ALA A 24 -29.24 18.91 17.44
CA ALA A 24 -29.37 17.76 16.58
C ALA A 24 -28.56 17.96 15.29
N VAL A 25 -27.56 17.14 15.07
CA VAL A 25 -26.78 17.10 13.82
C VAL A 25 -27.16 15.87 13.02
N SER A 26 -27.68 16.09 11.83
CA SER A 26 -27.97 15.05 10.87
C SER A 26 -26.73 14.78 10.03
N SER A 27 -25.75 14.05 10.57
CA SER A 27 -24.78 13.27 9.79
C SER A 27 -23.67 12.68 10.67
N GLN A 28 -23.20 11.50 10.26
CA GLN A 28 -21.92 10.93 10.67
C GLN A 28 -20.73 11.89 10.44
N ALA A 29 -20.87 12.84 9.50
CA ALA A 29 -19.84 13.84 9.18
C ALA A 29 -19.62 14.85 10.32
N ALA A 30 -20.64 15.14 11.15
CA ALA A 30 -20.49 16.05 12.28
C ALA A 30 -19.56 15.48 13.36
N LEU A 31 -19.59 14.17 13.60
CA LEU A 31 -18.68 13.52 14.56
C LEU A 31 -17.22 13.53 14.08
N ASN A 32 -16.98 13.45 12.77
CA ASN A 32 -15.63 13.56 12.20
C ASN A 32 -15.06 14.99 12.27
N SER A 33 -15.91 15.99 12.46
CA SER A 33 -15.51 17.40 12.55
C SER A 33 -15.19 17.87 13.97
N ILE A 34 -15.54 17.08 14.98
CA ILE A 34 -15.22 17.38 16.39
C ILE A 34 -13.86 16.78 16.74
N ASN A 35 -13.00 17.59 17.38
CA ASN A 35 -11.78 17.08 17.95
C ASN A 35 -12.12 16.17 19.16
N PRO A 36 -11.68 14.90 19.19
CA PRO A 36 -11.96 14.00 20.30
C PRO A 36 -11.45 14.51 21.65
N ASN A 37 -10.44 15.39 21.66
CA ASN A 37 -9.92 16.00 22.90
C ASN A 37 -10.92 16.94 23.58
N ASP A 38 -11.91 17.46 22.83
CA ASP A 38 -12.92 18.39 23.34
C ASP A 38 -14.18 17.67 23.86
N ILE A 39 -14.26 16.35 23.71
CA ILE A 39 -15.39 15.54 24.19
C ILE A 39 -15.20 15.29 25.70
N GLU A 40 -16.20 15.64 26.49
CA GLU A 40 -16.27 15.33 27.93
C GLU A 40 -16.88 13.95 28.15
N ASN A 41 -17.99 13.65 27.48
CA ASN A 41 -18.68 12.37 27.61
C ASN A 41 -19.46 12.00 26.34
N MET A 42 -19.54 10.70 26.08
CA MET A 42 -20.36 10.12 25.02
C MET A 42 -21.35 9.12 25.65
N SER A 43 -22.64 9.39 25.50
CA SER A 43 -23.71 8.55 26.05
C SER A 43 -24.58 7.99 24.93
N PHE A 44 -24.88 6.70 25.02
CA PHE A 44 -25.72 5.98 24.05
C PHE A 44 -27.08 5.69 24.67
N LEU A 45 -28.13 6.25 24.09
CA LEU A 45 -29.51 6.00 24.50
C LEU A 45 -30.18 5.06 23.49
N LYS A 46 -30.52 3.85 23.96
CA LYS A 46 -31.23 2.82 23.20
C LYS A 46 -32.61 2.62 23.82
N ASP A 47 -33.62 2.47 22.97
CA ASP A 47 -35.00 2.13 23.34
C ASP A 47 -35.82 3.29 23.98
N ALA A 48 -36.26 3.19 25.24
CA ALA A 48 -37.27 4.09 25.83
C ALA A 48 -36.78 5.54 26.10
N SER A 49 -35.48 5.76 26.32
CA SER A 49 -34.90 7.08 26.61
C SER A 49 -34.67 7.94 25.36
N ALA A 50 -34.70 7.32 24.18
CA ALA A 50 -34.59 7.98 22.88
C ALA A 50 -35.92 8.63 22.44
N ALA A 51 -37.06 8.14 22.96
CA ALA A 51 -38.41 8.59 22.59
C ALA A 51 -38.68 10.07 22.90
N ILE A 52 -37.93 10.68 23.82
CA ILE A 52 -38.04 12.12 24.17
C ILE A 52 -37.65 13.01 22.98
N TYR A 53 -36.82 12.52 22.06
CA TYR A 53 -36.31 13.27 20.91
C TYR A 53 -37.07 13.02 19.60
N GLY A 54 -38.26 12.38 19.66
CA GLY A 54 -39.22 12.26 18.55
C GLY A 54 -38.93 11.14 17.55
N ALA A 55 -39.70 11.11 16.45
CA ALA A 55 -39.70 10.01 15.47
C ALA A 55 -38.34 9.73 14.77
N ARG A 56 -37.42 10.71 14.80
CA ARG A 56 -36.05 10.57 14.26
C ARG A 56 -35.11 9.78 15.18
N ALA A 57 -35.54 9.49 16.41
CA ALA A 57 -34.81 8.69 17.39
C ALA A 57 -35.08 7.18 17.27
N ALA A 58 -35.83 6.74 16.24
CA ALA A 58 -36.16 5.33 16.01
C ALA A 58 -34.93 4.43 15.79
N GLY A 59 -33.78 5.01 15.41
CA GLY A 59 -32.48 4.33 15.29
C GLY A 59 -31.58 4.42 16.53
N GLY A 60 -32.02 5.08 17.61
CA GLY A 60 -31.20 5.40 18.79
C GLY A 60 -30.64 6.83 18.78
N VAL A 61 -30.19 7.31 19.95
CA VAL A 61 -29.63 8.68 20.12
C VAL A 61 -28.23 8.59 20.72
N VAL A 62 -27.27 9.28 20.10
CA VAL A 62 -25.92 9.46 20.64
C VAL A 62 -25.80 10.88 21.18
N LEU A 63 -25.60 11.01 22.48
CA LEU A 63 -25.35 12.29 23.15
C LEU A 63 -23.84 12.51 23.26
N VAL A 64 -23.36 13.60 22.70
CA VAL A 64 -21.98 14.09 22.86
C VAL A 64 -22.02 15.40 23.64
N THR A 65 -21.33 15.43 24.78
CA THR A 65 -21.15 16.64 25.59
C THR A 65 -19.72 17.12 25.45
N THR A 66 -19.54 18.40 25.10
CA THR A 66 -18.20 19.00 25.01
C THR A 66 -17.74 19.54 26.37
N LYS A 67 -16.42 19.55 26.59
CA LYS A 67 -15.81 20.09 27.81
C LYS A 67 -16.13 21.58 27.94
N ARG A 68 -16.83 21.97 29.01
CA ARG A 68 -17.11 23.37 29.34
C ARG A 68 -16.12 23.91 30.36
N ALA A 69 -15.83 25.21 30.27
CA ALA A 69 -15.01 25.89 31.28
C ALA A 69 -15.71 25.83 32.64
N LYS A 70 -15.05 25.24 33.65
CA LYS A 70 -15.54 25.20 35.03
C LYS A 70 -15.11 26.49 35.74
N THR A 71 -16.03 27.14 36.45
CA THR A 71 -15.75 28.33 37.25
C THR A 71 -14.78 27.96 38.38
N GLY A 72 -13.58 28.57 38.40
CA GLY A 72 -12.55 28.27 39.39
C GLY A 72 -11.14 28.22 38.81
N LYS A 73 -10.36 27.18 39.16
CA LYS A 73 -8.94 27.05 38.80
C LYS A 73 -8.76 26.89 37.29
N THR A 74 -7.95 27.75 36.68
CA THR A 74 -7.51 27.64 35.28
C THR A 74 -6.60 26.43 35.13
N THR A 75 -7.05 25.40 34.43
CA THR A 75 -6.22 24.25 34.05
C THR A 75 -5.78 24.44 32.60
N ILE A 76 -4.49 24.64 32.37
CA ILE A 76 -3.90 24.70 31.03
C ILE A 76 -3.32 23.31 30.72
N GLN A 77 -3.84 22.67 29.69
CA GLN A 77 -3.33 21.39 29.17
C GLN A 77 -2.77 21.62 27.76
N TYR A 78 -1.55 21.15 27.53
CA TYR A 78 -0.87 21.24 26.25
C TYR A 78 -0.45 19.83 25.83
N ASP A 79 -0.98 19.40 24.68
CA ASP A 79 -0.68 18.11 24.08
C ASP A 79 -0.02 18.31 22.71
N GLY A 80 1.17 17.75 22.54
CA GLY A 80 1.89 17.72 21.27
C GLY A 80 2.19 16.28 20.88
N SER A 81 1.89 15.90 19.64
CA SER A 81 2.25 14.59 19.10
C SER A 81 3.03 14.74 17.78
N VAL A 82 4.03 13.88 17.59
CA VAL A 82 4.78 13.75 16.35
C VAL A 82 4.61 12.32 15.86
N SER A 83 4.07 12.15 14.66
CA SER A 83 3.80 10.85 14.06
C SER A 83 4.52 10.74 12.72
N GLN A 84 5.43 9.78 12.60
CA GLN A 84 6.05 9.41 11.33
C GLN A 84 5.29 8.22 10.73
N LYS A 85 4.83 8.36 9.49
CA LYS A 85 4.21 7.26 8.75
C LYS A 85 5.29 6.52 7.99
N VAL A 86 5.66 5.32 8.46
CA VAL A 86 6.45 4.39 7.67
C VAL A 86 5.51 3.56 6.80
N LEU A 87 5.91 3.29 5.56
CA LEU A 87 5.20 2.32 4.72
C LEU A 87 5.23 0.97 5.45
N GLY A 88 4.06 0.37 5.64
CA GLY A 88 3.90 -0.87 6.38
C GLY A 88 4.30 -2.09 5.56
N LEU A 89 3.35 -3.00 5.35
CA LEU A 89 3.59 -4.22 4.57
C LEU A 89 3.78 -3.88 3.09
N GLN A 90 5.00 -4.04 2.62
CA GLN A 90 5.32 -4.00 1.20
C GLN A 90 5.28 -5.42 0.61
N PRO A 91 4.70 -5.62 -0.59
CA PRO A 91 4.78 -6.91 -1.27
C PRO A 91 6.24 -7.25 -1.57
N HIS A 92 6.63 -8.50 -1.30
CA HIS A 92 7.92 -9.00 -1.74
C HIS A 92 7.87 -9.23 -3.25
N LEU A 93 8.58 -8.39 -4.00
CA LEU A 93 8.72 -8.54 -5.44
C LEU A 93 9.85 -9.52 -5.76
N ILE A 94 9.69 -10.25 -6.86
CA ILE A 94 10.72 -11.14 -7.36
C ILE A 94 11.98 -10.34 -7.74
N ASN A 95 13.15 -10.91 -7.45
CA ASN A 95 14.42 -10.36 -7.90
C ASN A 95 14.73 -10.79 -9.36
N VAL A 96 15.75 -10.19 -9.98
CA VAL A 96 16.09 -10.49 -11.39
C VAL A 96 16.47 -11.95 -11.60
N GLN A 97 17.07 -12.60 -10.61
CA GLN A 97 17.47 -14.01 -10.67
C GLN A 97 16.25 -14.93 -10.61
N GLN A 98 15.29 -14.64 -9.73
CA GLN A 98 14.02 -15.35 -9.63
C GLN A 98 13.18 -15.19 -10.90
N PHE A 99 13.19 -13.98 -11.48
CA PHE A 99 12.56 -13.74 -12.78
C PHE A 99 13.24 -14.54 -13.90
N GLY A 100 14.58 -14.52 -13.96
CA GLY A 100 15.35 -15.31 -14.91
C GLY A 100 15.11 -16.82 -14.76
N GLN A 101 15.03 -17.31 -13.52
CA GLN A 101 14.71 -18.69 -13.22
C GLN A 101 13.33 -19.07 -13.74
N GLY A 102 12.32 -18.23 -13.51
CA GLY A 102 10.96 -18.45 -14.03
C GLY A 102 10.91 -18.51 -15.56
N LEU A 103 11.70 -17.68 -16.26
CA LEU A 103 11.81 -17.75 -17.72
C LEU A 103 12.48 -19.04 -18.20
N VAL A 104 13.56 -19.47 -17.54
CA VAL A 104 14.25 -20.72 -17.87
C VAL A 104 13.36 -21.93 -17.59
N ASP A 105 12.70 -21.98 -16.45
CA ASP A 105 11.80 -23.07 -16.06
C ASP A 105 10.58 -23.13 -16.97
N GLY A 106 9.97 -21.98 -17.28
CA GLY A 106 8.85 -21.90 -18.21
C GLY A 106 9.22 -22.38 -19.61
N THR A 107 10.31 -21.88 -20.18
CA THR A 107 10.76 -22.28 -21.52
C THR A 107 11.23 -23.74 -21.57
N THR A 108 11.85 -24.25 -20.51
CA THR A 108 12.26 -25.66 -20.40
C THR A 108 11.04 -26.57 -20.27
N ASN A 109 10.04 -26.18 -19.48
CA ASN A 109 8.78 -26.92 -19.34
C ASN A 109 7.99 -26.96 -20.66
N ASP A 110 7.91 -25.83 -21.36
CA ASP A 110 7.30 -25.74 -22.69
C ASP A 110 8.06 -26.60 -23.73
N TYR A 111 9.36 -26.79 -23.54
CA TYR A 111 10.22 -27.63 -24.36
C TYR A 111 10.45 -29.03 -23.76
N TYR A 112 9.40 -29.62 -23.19
CA TYR A 112 9.36 -31.01 -22.71
C TYR A 112 10.50 -31.37 -21.74
N GLY A 113 10.95 -30.43 -20.91
CA GLY A 113 12.01 -30.64 -19.93
C GLY A 113 13.43 -30.56 -20.50
N VAL A 114 13.58 -30.23 -21.78
CA VAL A 114 14.89 -30.02 -22.43
C VAL A 114 15.19 -28.53 -22.47
N ALA A 115 16.46 -28.14 -22.34
CA ALA A 115 16.88 -26.74 -22.44
C ALA A 115 16.80 -26.22 -23.90
N PRO A 116 15.88 -25.29 -24.24
CA PRO A 116 15.77 -24.75 -25.60
C PRO A 116 16.80 -23.64 -25.83
N THR A 117 18.07 -24.01 -26.03
CA THR A 117 19.18 -23.05 -26.20
C THR A 117 19.04 -22.10 -27.39
N SER A 118 18.20 -22.41 -28.37
CA SER A 118 17.88 -21.54 -29.51
C SER A 118 16.77 -20.52 -29.21
N PHE A 119 15.99 -20.71 -28.15
CA PHE A 119 14.90 -19.81 -27.79
C PHE A 119 15.45 -18.54 -27.14
N LEU A 120 14.99 -17.39 -27.65
CA LEU A 120 15.41 -16.07 -27.16
C LEU A 120 15.16 -15.91 -25.66
N TRP A 121 13.97 -16.28 -25.18
CA TRP A 121 13.60 -16.13 -23.77
C TRP A 121 14.38 -17.05 -22.83
N TYR A 122 14.82 -18.22 -23.31
CA TYR A 122 15.70 -19.10 -22.54
C TYR A 122 17.09 -18.47 -22.38
N ARG A 123 17.69 -18.01 -23.49
CA ARG A 123 18.99 -17.31 -23.48
C ARG A 123 18.93 -16.05 -22.61
N PHE A 124 17.84 -15.30 -22.68
CA PHE A 124 17.62 -14.12 -21.85
C PHE A 124 17.53 -14.45 -20.36
N GLY A 125 16.78 -15.49 -19.99
CA GLY A 125 16.71 -15.99 -18.62
C GLY A 125 18.09 -16.46 -18.10
N GLN A 126 18.89 -17.12 -18.93
CA GLN A 126 20.25 -17.52 -18.56
C GLN A 126 21.17 -16.33 -18.27
N LEU A 127 21.06 -15.24 -19.02
CA LEU A 127 21.81 -14.00 -18.76
C LEU A 127 21.36 -13.32 -17.46
N MET A 128 20.10 -13.46 -17.08
CA MET A 128 19.58 -12.95 -15.79
C MET A 128 20.01 -13.79 -14.59
N LEU A 129 20.20 -15.11 -14.77
CA LEU A 129 20.73 -16.00 -13.75
C LEU A 129 22.23 -15.76 -13.50
N ASN A 130 22.98 -15.55 -14.58
CA ASN A 130 24.42 -15.28 -14.56
C ASN A 130 24.71 -13.94 -15.24
N PRO A 131 24.35 -12.81 -14.61
CA PRO A 131 24.60 -11.50 -15.20
C PRO A 131 26.11 -11.21 -15.27
N PRO A 132 26.56 -10.46 -16.28
CA PRO A 132 27.95 -10.03 -16.37
C PRO A 132 28.34 -9.19 -15.14
N ALA A 133 29.61 -9.27 -14.73
CA ALA A 133 30.11 -8.53 -13.56
C ALA A 133 29.94 -7.01 -13.67
N SER A 134 29.96 -6.47 -14.90
CA SER A 134 29.68 -5.08 -15.24
C SER A 134 28.21 -4.66 -15.01
N GLY A 135 27.29 -5.59 -14.77
CA GLY A 135 25.84 -5.35 -14.71
C GLY A 135 25.21 -5.05 -16.07
N TYR A 136 25.98 -5.21 -17.14
CA TYR A 136 25.66 -4.73 -18.48
C TYR A 136 26.40 -5.51 -19.58
N LEU A 137 25.75 -5.79 -20.73
CA LEU A 137 26.35 -6.46 -21.90
C LEU A 137 26.38 -5.55 -23.13
N ASP A 138 27.57 -5.07 -23.49
CA ASP A 138 27.79 -4.22 -24.67
C ASP A 138 27.72 -5.02 -25.97
N TYR A 139 26.80 -4.63 -26.86
CA TYR A 139 26.63 -5.24 -28.19
C TYR A 139 27.34 -4.47 -29.30
N THR A 140 28.07 -3.41 -28.96
CA THR A 140 28.78 -2.60 -29.95
C THR A 140 30.13 -3.20 -30.32
N ASN A 141 30.57 -2.93 -31.54
CA ASN A 141 31.94 -3.07 -32.00
C ASN A 141 32.33 -1.74 -32.65
N ASN A 142 33.36 -1.08 -32.10
CA ASN A 142 33.80 0.24 -32.55
C ASN A 142 32.65 1.26 -32.68
N GLY A 143 31.74 1.27 -31.69
CA GLY A 143 30.62 2.20 -31.59
C GLY A 143 29.37 1.87 -32.42
N THR A 144 29.38 0.78 -33.20
CA THR A 144 28.22 0.32 -33.98
C THR A 144 27.69 -1.00 -33.43
N VAL A 145 26.36 -1.18 -33.35
CA VAL A 145 25.75 -2.44 -32.91
C VAL A 145 26.17 -3.59 -33.83
N SER A 146 26.68 -4.68 -33.25
CA SER A 146 27.13 -5.87 -33.96
C SER A 146 26.26 -7.07 -33.60
N PRO A 147 25.47 -7.62 -34.55
CA PRO A 147 24.66 -8.82 -34.31
C PRO A 147 25.48 -10.05 -33.88
N ALA A 148 26.77 -10.08 -34.19
CA ALA A 148 27.68 -11.16 -33.81
C ALA A 148 28.05 -11.12 -32.32
N ASN A 149 28.01 -9.93 -31.70
CA ASN A 149 28.30 -9.74 -30.27
C ASN A 149 27.04 -9.88 -29.41
N ASN A 150 25.85 -9.98 -30.02
CA ASN A 150 24.59 -10.07 -29.30
C ASN A 150 24.22 -11.55 -29.02
N PRO A 151 24.30 -12.01 -27.75
CA PRO A 151 23.93 -13.36 -27.34
C PRO A 151 22.41 -13.61 -27.37
N LEU A 152 21.60 -12.70 -27.91
CA LEU A 152 20.15 -12.82 -28.07
C LEU A 152 19.69 -12.64 -29.53
N ASN A 153 20.63 -12.54 -30.48
CA ASN A 153 20.36 -12.54 -31.92
C ASN A 153 19.42 -13.73 -32.29
N PRO A 154 18.30 -13.50 -33.02
CA PRO A 154 17.90 -12.28 -33.74
C PRO A 154 17.13 -11.20 -32.98
N GLY A 155 16.88 -11.33 -31.69
CA GLY A 155 16.21 -10.28 -30.93
C GLY A 155 17.16 -9.22 -30.39
N PHE A 156 16.61 -8.04 -30.13
CA PHE A 156 17.33 -6.87 -29.61
C PHE A 156 18.54 -6.45 -30.46
N GLY A 157 18.47 -6.62 -31.79
CA GLY A 157 19.57 -6.30 -32.71
C GLY A 157 19.84 -4.80 -32.90
N ASP A 158 18.91 -3.96 -32.47
CA ASP A 158 18.96 -2.50 -32.45
C ASP A 158 19.50 -1.92 -31.13
N VAL A 159 19.47 -2.72 -30.08
CA VAL A 159 19.95 -2.35 -28.76
C VAL A 159 21.48 -2.39 -28.77
N LYS A 160 22.13 -1.28 -28.45
CA LYS A 160 23.56 -1.28 -28.04
C LYS A 160 23.71 -1.99 -26.70
N ASP A 161 22.76 -1.57 -25.87
CA ASP A 161 22.58 -1.49 -24.44
C ASP A 161 21.78 -2.59 -23.65
N GLN A 162 22.22 -3.83 -23.27
CA GLN A 162 21.48 -4.64 -22.25
C GLN A 162 21.97 -4.63 -20.79
N THR A 163 21.16 -4.04 -19.89
CA THR A 163 21.41 -3.93 -18.44
C THR A 163 20.70 -5.00 -17.61
N PHE A 164 21.36 -5.50 -16.56
CA PHE A 164 20.84 -6.49 -15.61
C PHE A 164 20.98 -5.96 -14.17
N PHE A 165 19.97 -5.23 -13.71
CA PHE A 165 19.96 -4.69 -12.35
C PHE A 165 19.23 -5.63 -11.39
N ASN A 166 19.89 -6.01 -10.28
CA ASN A 166 19.28 -6.78 -9.21
C ASN A 166 18.55 -5.85 -8.23
N THR A 167 17.50 -5.16 -8.69
CA THR A 167 16.74 -4.30 -7.77
C THR A 167 15.26 -4.37 -8.04
N ASN A 168 14.51 -4.78 -7.02
CA ASN A 168 13.09 -4.55 -6.93
C ASN A 168 12.86 -3.03 -6.91
N TRP A 169 11.99 -2.54 -7.79
CA TRP A 169 11.79 -1.09 -8.00
C TRP A 169 11.32 -0.36 -6.72
N VAL A 170 10.65 -1.09 -5.83
CA VAL A 170 10.25 -0.64 -4.48
C VAL A 170 11.48 -0.33 -3.62
N ASP A 171 12.57 -1.06 -3.79
CA ASP A 171 13.79 -0.88 -2.99
C ASP A 171 14.65 0.29 -3.45
N VAL A 172 14.66 0.57 -4.75
CA VAL A 172 15.24 1.80 -5.31
C VAL A 172 14.48 3.03 -4.80
N LEU A 173 13.15 2.96 -4.79
CA LEU A 173 12.30 4.09 -4.40
C LEU A 173 12.30 4.33 -2.88
N TRP A 174 12.47 3.27 -2.08
CA TRP A 174 12.32 3.32 -0.62
C TRP A 174 13.60 2.96 0.16
N GLY A 175 14.75 2.82 -0.51
CA GLY A 175 16.08 3.05 0.08
C GLY A 175 16.72 1.87 0.81
N ARG A 176 16.43 0.61 0.45
CA ARG A 176 17.07 -0.57 1.05
C ARG A 176 18.00 -1.28 0.06
N LEU A 177 18.74 -0.52 -0.74
CA LEU A 177 19.78 -1.08 -1.62
C LEU A 177 20.61 -2.12 -0.86
N PRO A 178 20.69 -3.38 -1.32
CA PRO A 178 21.66 -4.32 -0.77
C PRO A 178 23.04 -3.74 -1.08
N LEU A 179 23.76 -3.35 -0.03
CA LEU A 179 25.17 -2.96 -0.10
C LEU A 179 25.95 -4.11 -0.74
N ARG A 180 26.18 -4.06 -2.06
CA ARG A 180 27.21 -4.89 -2.68
C ARG A 180 28.54 -4.28 -2.26
N SER A 181 29.25 -4.98 -1.37
CA SER A 181 30.66 -4.73 -1.06
C SER A 181 31.44 -4.68 -2.37
N ILE A 182 31.95 -3.50 -2.72
CA ILE A 182 33.02 -3.36 -3.70
C ILE A 182 34.30 -3.68 -2.95
N THR A 183 34.82 -4.89 -3.18
CA THR A 183 36.21 -5.27 -2.92
C THR A 183 36.75 -5.86 -4.21
#